data_AF-A0A7S4DUJ6-F1
#
_entry.id   AF-A0A7S4DUJ6-F1
#
_cell.length_a   1.000
_cell.length_b   1.000
_cell.length_c   1.000
_cell.angle_alpha   90.00
_cell.angle_beta   90.00
_cell.angle_gamma   90.00
#
_symmetry.space_group_name_H-M   'P 1'
#
loop_
_entity.id
_entity.type
_entity.pdbx_description
1 polymer ?
#
loop_
_entity_poly.entity_id
_entity_poly.type
_entity_poly.pdbx_seq_one_letter_code
_entity_poly.pdbx_strand_id
1 'polypeptide(L)'
;EIAMVEKRMTMVIHAMIGAMVKFCHEMTPFLWGLLPRIIHAYRTYALDHVSNIVSALGQYICYCPKGLSEKPDYIKLILSMVEFTFFPQGQGSEEQIMPSELDMLIPAQYAAKVVQMLLIHLKGKLDPIMSAIIQLIFKKLARVLTLKGEIERRNEEDKEFYIENANGVKIVLLETISLALHYNPVLFLTVCSQMKKTSQLFTLWMESMKDLCSQEESLGISTLGLTSIALLSPNQIPPEMKGQGLLKLLSANVQQLIELKKMEDSKDDKGEETDSEEETQEFEDVDATKDAISEKDMEEIRGLAQKIRDVIHDDMQGARNDAYLEEMFEPLYRLDKFQFFAQVMSRFPQINPEAYQAWSSAMSPQQRQVVQQLINLGMSRVAKKDESKER
;
A
#
# COMPACT_ATOMS: atom_id res chain seq x y z
N GLU A 1 34.48 -4.71 -9.00
CA GLU A 1 34.09 -4.20 -10.33
C GLU A 1 33.01 -5.06 -11.00
N ILE A 2 33.19 -6.37 -11.17
CA ILE A 2 32.17 -7.27 -11.76
C ILE A 2 30.82 -7.18 -11.03
N ALA A 3 30.80 -7.32 -9.70
CA ALA A 3 29.57 -7.16 -8.90
C ALA A 3 28.91 -5.79 -9.05
N MET A 4 29.68 -4.73 -9.31
CA MET A 4 29.14 -3.37 -9.52
C MET A 4 28.54 -3.23 -10.92
N VAL A 5 29.11 -3.88 -11.93
CA VAL A 5 28.58 -3.94 -13.30
C VAL A 5 27.29 -4.78 -13.34
N GLU A 6 27.27 -5.94 -12.68
CA GLU A 6 26.07 -6.78 -12.53
C GLU A 6 24.94 -6.03 -11.81
N LYS A 7 25.28 -5.27 -10.76
CA LYS A 7 24.34 -4.44 -10.00
C LYS A 7 23.74 -3.32 -10.86
N ARG A 8 24.55 -2.61 -11.66
CA ARG A 8 24.07 -1.58 -12.61
C ARG A 8 23.24 -2.15 -13.75
N MET A 9 23.66 -3.27 -14.34
CA MET A 9 22.87 -3.96 -15.36
C MET A 9 21.51 -4.42 -14.82
N THR A 10 21.49 -4.90 -13.57
CA THR A 10 20.24 -5.33 -12.91
C THR A 10 19.26 -4.19 -12.74
N MET A 11 19.72 -2.98 -12.41
CA MET A 11 18.84 -1.80 -12.33
C MET A 11 18.22 -1.45 -13.69
N VAL A 12 19.03 -1.40 -14.75
CA VAL A 12 18.55 -1.12 -16.12
C VAL A 12 17.56 -2.18 -16.58
N ILE A 13 17.85 -3.45 -16.31
CA ILE A 13 16.96 -4.56 -16.68
C ILE A 13 15.63 -4.46 -15.92
N HIS A 14 15.61 -4.10 -14.64
CA HIS A 14 14.37 -3.93 -13.89
C HIS A 14 13.54 -2.73 -14.37
N ALA A 15 14.18 -1.60 -14.67
CA ALA A 15 13.52 -0.44 -15.26
C ALA A 15 12.88 -0.79 -16.62
N MET A 16 13.65 -1.48 -17.48
CA MET A 16 13.16 -1.97 -18.77
C MET A 16 11.98 -2.93 -18.62
N ILE A 17 12.07 -3.90 -17.70
CA ILE A 17 10.97 -4.85 -17.46
C ILE A 17 9.74 -4.11 -16.92
N GLY A 18 9.93 -3.15 -16.00
CA GLY A 18 8.83 -2.36 -15.45
C GLY A 18 8.11 -1.55 -16.52
N ALA A 19 8.87 -0.87 -17.39
CA ALA A 19 8.30 -0.13 -18.51
C ALA A 19 7.62 -1.07 -19.52
N MET A 20 8.21 -2.22 -19.83
CA MET A 20 7.57 -3.21 -20.71
C MET A 20 6.26 -3.73 -20.11
N VAL A 21 6.20 -4.03 -18.81
CA VAL A 21 4.95 -4.48 -18.17
C VAL A 21 3.90 -3.37 -18.15
N LYS A 22 4.30 -2.11 -17.90
CA LYS A 22 3.40 -0.95 -17.92
C LYS A 22 2.78 -0.71 -19.30
N PHE A 23 3.58 -0.85 -20.36
CA PHE A 23 3.19 -0.45 -21.70
C PHE A 23 2.81 -1.61 -22.63
N CYS A 24 3.03 -2.87 -22.24
CA CYS A 24 2.54 -4.01 -23.01
C CYS A 24 1.03 -4.20 -22.84
N HIS A 25 0.32 -4.25 -23.97
CA HIS A 25 -1.12 -4.54 -24.00
C HIS A 25 -1.47 -5.96 -23.50
N GLU A 26 -0.56 -6.93 -23.68
CA GLU A 26 -0.71 -8.30 -23.19
C GLU A 26 0.60 -8.83 -22.59
N MET A 27 0.50 -9.52 -21.45
CA MET A 27 1.65 -10.15 -20.82
C MET A 27 2.07 -11.43 -21.52
N THR A 28 3.26 -11.38 -22.14
CA THR A 28 3.84 -12.54 -22.81
C THR A 28 4.35 -13.59 -21.81
N PRO A 29 4.42 -14.88 -22.21
CA PRO A 29 5.06 -15.92 -21.38
C PRO A 29 6.51 -15.60 -21.00
N PHE A 30 7.22 -14.87 -21.88
CA PHE A 30 8.58 -14.40 -21.60
C PHE A 30 8.61 -13.45 -20.41
N LEU A 31 7.75 -12.41 -20.39
CA LEU A 31 7.67 -11.45 -19.27
C LEU A 31 7.30 -12.17 -17.96
N TRP A 32 6.35 -13.10 -17.98
CA TRP A 32 6.08 -13.95 -16.81
C TRP A 32 7.28 -14.77 -16.36
N GLY A 33 8.12 -15.22 -17.29
CA GLY A 33 9.37 -15.93 -17.00
C GLY A 33 10.46 -15.09 -16.34
N LEU A 34 10.31 -13.75 -16.31
CA LEU A 34 11.28 -12.85 -15.67
C LEU A 34 11.01 -12.67 -14.17
N LEU A 35 9.76 -12.73 -13.74
CA LEU A 35 9.38 -12.54 -12.34
C LEU A 35 10.17 -13.45 -11.35
N PRO A 36 10.40 -14.75 -11.62
CA PRO A 36 11.23 -15.58 -10.74
C PRO A 36 12.70 -15.17 -10.73
N ARG A 37 13.21 -14.61 -11.83
CA ARG A 37 14.59 -14.12 -11.94
C ARG A 37 14.78 -12.84 -11.14
N ILE A 38 13.80 -11.93 -11.17
CA ILE A 38 13.79 -10.71 -10.34
C ILE A 38 13.85 -11.09 -8.86
N ILE A 39 13.01 -12.04 -8.43
CA ILE A 39 12.97 -12.47 -7.03
C ILE A 39 14.25 -13.22 -6.63
N HIS A 40 14.83 -14.01 -7.55
CA HIS A 40 16.13 -14.63 -7.32
C HIS A 40 17.23 -13.57 -7.13
N ALA A 41 17.34 -12.60 -8.05
CA ALA A 41 18.33 -11.52 -7.97
C ALA A 41 18.24 -10.74 -6.66
N TYR A 42 17.00 -10.44 -6.21
CA TYR A 42 16.76 -9.78 -4.93
C TYR A 42 17.32 -10.55 -3.74
N ARG A 43 17.13 -11.87 -3.72
CA ARG A 43 17.62 -12.74 -2.63
C ARG A 43 19.13 -12.93 -2.63
N THR A 44 19.77 -12.82 -3.78
CA THR A 44 21.19 -13.16 -3.93
C THR A 44 22.11 -11.96 -3.79
N TYR A 45 21.80 -10.85 -4.46
CA TYR A 45 22.75 -9.73 -4.58
C TYR A 45 22.11 -8.34 -4.73
N ALA A 46 20.79 -8.25 -4.87
CA ALA A 46 20.09 -6.99 -5.14
C ALA A 46 19.23 -6.49 -3.97
N LEU A 47 19.53 -6.91 -2.73
CA LEU A 47 18.79 -6.48 -1.54
C LEU A 47 18.81 -4.94 -1.36
N ASP A 48 19.96 -4.31 -1.61
CA ASP A 48 20.13 -2.84 -1.54
C ASP A 48 19.28 -2.06 -2.57
N HIS A 49 18.71 -2.76 -3.56
CA HIS A 49 17.87 -2.18 -4.61
C HIS A 49 16.40 -2.54 -4.43
N VAL A 50 15.98 -2.74 -3.18
CA VAL A 50 14.61 -3.14 -2.86
C VAL A 50 13.55 -2.22 -3.47
N SER A 51 13.79 -0.90 -3.56
CA SER A 51 12.87 0.05 -4.20
C SER A 51 12.64 -0.27 -5.68
N ASN A 52 13.72 -0.52 -6.43
CA ASN A 52 13.65 -0.86 -7.86
C ASN A 52 12.96 -2.22 -8.06
N ILE A 53 13.27 -3.19 -7.19
CA ILE A 53 12.64 -4.52 -7.23
C ILE A 53 11.14 -4.39 -6.96
N VAL A 54 10.75 -3.66 -5.93
CA VAL A 54 9.34 -3.49 -5.57
C VAL A 54 8.58 -2.69 -6.62
N SER A 55 9.20 -1.69 -7.24
CA SER A 55 8.62 -0.99 -8.39
C SER A 55 8.37 -1.99 -9.53
N ALA A 56 9.38 -2.77 -9.94
CA ALA A 56 9.20 -3.77 -10.99
C ALA A 56 8.12 -4.80 -10.65
N LEU A 57 8.06 -5.29 -9.40
CA LEU A 57 7.00 -6.21 -8.94
C LEU A 57 5.61 -5.57 -8.96
N GLY A 58 5.52 -4.31 -8.55
CA GLY A 58 4.29 -3.56 -8.52
C GLY A 58 3.68 -3.38 -9.90
N GLN A 59 4.50 -3.30 -10.96
CA GLN A 59 4.04 -3.30 -12.35
C GLN A 59 3.25 -4.58 -12.68
N TYR A 60 3.74 -5.76 -12.28
CA TYR A 60 3.01 -7.03 -12.49
C TYR A 60 1.69 -7.07 -11.71
N ILE A 61 1.67 -6.51 -10.50
CA ILE A 61 0.50 -6.54 -9.62
C ILE A 61 -0.58 -5.56 -10.13
N CYS A 62 -0.18 -4.34 -10.48
CA CYS A 62 -1.05 -3.23 -10.84
C CYS A 62 -1.60 -3.36 -12.27
N TYR A 63 -0.75 -3.65 -13.26
CA TYR A 63 -1.15 -3.66 -14.66
C TYR A 63 -1.65 -5.02 -15.13
N CYS A 64 -1.40 -6.09 -14.36
CA CYS A 64 -1.79 -7.45 -14.75
C CYS A 64 -2.56 -8.24 -13.66
N PRO A 65 -3.51 -7.64 -12.92
CA PRO A 65 -4.16 -8.27 -11.78
C PRO A 65 -4.93 -9.53 -12.17
N LYS A 66 -5.62 -9.53 -13.32
CA LYS A 66 -6.34 -10.70 -13.83
C LYS A 66 -5.37 -11.86 -14.12
N GLY A 67 -4.32 -11.59 -14.90
CA GLY A 67 -3.32 -12.59 -15.27
C GLY A 67 -2.57 -13.17 -14.06
N LEU A 68 -2.30 -12.35 -13.05
CA LEU A 68 -1.69 -12.76 -11.79
C LEU A 68 -2.65 -13.59 -10.93
N SER A 69 -3.94 -13.24 -10.89
CA SER A 69 -4.96 -13.98 -10.11
C SER A 69 -5.16 -15.43 -10.57
N GLU A 70 -4.87 -15.72 -11.83
CA GLU A 70 -4.92 -17.06 -12.43
C GLU A 70 -3.60 -17.83 -12.22
N LYS A 71 -2.62 -17.22 -11.55
CA LYS A 71 -1.25 -17.71 -11.38
C LYS A 71 -0.86 -17.76 -9.89
N PRO A 72 -1.48 -18.65 -9.10
CA PRO A 72 -1.26 -18.71 -7.65
C PRO A 72 0.21 -18.96 -7.27
N ASP A 73 0.98 -19.67 -8.10
CA ASP A 73 2.39 -19.93 -7.82
C ASP A 73 3.26 -18.66 -7.93
N TYR A 74 2.89 -17.72 -8.80
CA TYR A 74 3.55 -16.41 -8.86
C TYR A 74 3.19 -15.55 -7.65
N ILE A 75 1.94 -15.60 -7.17
CA ILE A 75 1.56 -14.92 -5.93
C ILE A 75 2.34 -15.50 -4.74
N LYS A 76 2.46 -16.83 -4.63
CA LYS A 76 3.30 -17.49 -3.62
C LYS A 76 4.76 -17.06 -3.73
N LEU A 77 5.27 -16.92 -4.94
CA LEU A 77 6.65 -16.49 -5.17
C LEU A 77 6.88 -15.06 -4.68
N ILE A 78 5.97 -14.13 -5.00
CA ILE A 78 5.98 -12.75 -4.49
C ILE A 78 5.91 -12.75 -2.95
N LEU A 79 4.98 -13.51 -2.35
CA LEU A 79 4.87 -13.60 -0.89
C LEU A 79 6.12 -14.24 -0.26
N SER A 80 6.80 -15.14 -0.95
CA SER A 80 8.06 -15.70 -0.47
C SER A 80 9.19 -14.66 -0.46
N MET A 81 9.15 -13.66 -1.35
CA MET A 81 10.06 -12.52 -1.30
C MET A 81 9.77 -11.70 -0.04
N VAL A 82 8.50 -11.38 0.22
CA VAL A 82 8.07 -10.67 1.44
C VAL A 82 8.49 -11.44 2.70
N GLU A 83 8.29 -12.76 2.73
CA GLU A 83 8.68 -13.59 3.86
C GLU A 83 10.19 -13.59 4.10
N PHE A 84 11.00 -13.70 3.03
CA PHE A 84 12.45 -13.57 3.12
C PHE A 84 12.87 -12.20 3.66
N THR A 85 12.21 -11.11 3.21
CA THR A 85 12.51 -9.76 3.68
C THR A 85 12.12 -9.56 5.14
N PHE A 86 10.99 -10.12 5.56
CA PHE A 86 10.54 -10.01 6.94
C PHE A 86 11.37 -10.87 7.90
N PHE A 87 11.75 -12.06 7.45
CA PHE A 87 12.45 -13.08 8.21
C PHE A 87 13.56 -13.69 7.35
N PRO A 88 14.71 -13.01 7.21
CA PRO A 88 15.84 -13.58 6.51
C PRO A 88 16.27 -14.87 7.21
N GLN A 89 15.96 -16.01 6.60
CA GLN A 89 16.37 -17.35 7.04
C GLN A 89 17.43 -17.84 6.05
N GLY A 90 18.58 -18.28 6.57
CA GLY A 90 19.64 -18.84 5.72
C GLY A 90 19.17 -20.14 5.07
N GLN A 91 19.12 -20.17 3.74
CA GLN A 91 19.12 -21.42 2.96
C GLN A 91 20.49 -21.66 2.28
N GLY A 92 21.49 -20.82 2.57
CA GLY A 92 22.84 -20.88 2.01
C GLY A 92 23.86 -21.52 2.94
N SER A 93 24.96 -22.00 2.34
CA SER A 93 26.19 -22.45 3.01
C SER A 93 26.74 -21.41 3.99
N GLU A 94 27.51 -21.87 4.98
CA GLU A 94 28.04 -21.15 6.15
C GLU A 94 28.76 -19.81 5.90
N GLU A 95 29.00 -19.41 4.65
CA GLU A 95 29.71 -18.19 4.25
C GLU A 95 28.83 -16.98 3.93
N GLN A 96 27.50 -17.13 3.78
CA GLN A 96 26.64 -15.99 3.47
C GLN A 96 26.28 -15.20 4.74
N ILE A 97 26.91 -14.04 4.94
CA ILE A 97 26.56 -13.11 6.03
C ILE A 97 25.12 -12.65 5.82
N MET A 98 24.23 -13.13 6.68
CA MET A 98 22.82 -12.74 6.63
C MET A 98 22.64 -11.32 7.16
N PRO A 99 21.77 -10.50 6.55
CA PRO A 99 21.42 -9.19 7.09
C PRO A 99 20.82 -9.32 8.48
N SER A 100 21.18 -8.42 9.39
CA SER A 100 20.57 -8.35 10.71
C SER A 100 19.12 -7.83 10.62
N GLU A 101 18.34 -8.01 11.68
CA GLU A 101 16.97 -7.47 11.74
C GLU A 101 16.93 -5.95 11.53
N LEU A 102 17.97 -5.25 11.99
CA LEU A 102 18.11 -3.79 11.82
C LEU A 102 18.41 -3.41 10.37
N ASP A 103 19.24 -4.19 9.67
CA ASP A 103 19.54 -3.97 8.24
C ASP A 103 18.29 -4.16 7.36
N MET A 104 17.34 -4.97 7.85
CA MET A 104 16.10 -5.27 7.14
C MET A 104 14.96 -4.27 7.37
N LEU A 105 15.17 -3.19 8.15
CA LEU A 105 14.08 -2.24 8.44
C LEU A 105 13.58 -1.53 7.17
N ILE A 106 14.48 -0.96 6.35
CA ILE A 106 14.10 -0.32 5.09
C ILE A 106 13.48 -1.34 4.12
N PRO A 107 14.14 -2.49 3.82
CA PRO A 107 13.53 -3.53 3.00
C PRO A 107 12.15 -3.99 3.48
N ALA A 108 11.94 -4.11 4.78
CA ALA A 108 10.66 -4.52 5.35
C ALA A 108 9.54 -3.50 5.06
N GLN A 109 9.84 -2.21 4.98
CA GLN A 109 8.84 -1.22 4.58
C GLN A 109 8.35 -1.47 3.16
N TYR A 110 9.27 -1.70 2.22
CA TYR A 110 8.95 -2.02 0.83
C TYR A 110 8.22 -3.36 0.68
N ALA A 111 8.63 -4.38 1.43
CA ALA A 111 7.93 -5.67 1.44
C ALA A 111 6.50 -5.56 1.98
N ALA A 112 6.25 -4.70 2.97
CA ALA A 112 4.89 -4.39 3.40
C ALA A 112 4.08 -3.70 2.29
N LYS A 113 4.66 -2.71 1.58
CA LYS A 113 4.03 -2.07 0.40
C LYS A 113 3.66 -3.08 -0.69
N VAL A 114 4.47 -4.12 -0.93
CA VAL A 114 4.10 -5.22 -1.85
C VAL A 114 2.82 -5.93 -1.41
N VAL A 115 2.68 -6.22 -0.12
CA VAL A 115 1.45 -6.82 0.41
C VAL A 115 0.26 -5.88 0.25
N GLN A 116 0.45 -4.58 0.49
CA GLN A 116 -0.59 -3.58 0.26
C GLN A 116 -1.06 -3.56 -1.20
N MET A 117 -0.12 -3.56 -2.17
CA MET A 117 -0.46 -3.62 -3.60
C MET A 117 -1.26 -4.88 -3.95
N LEU A 118 -0.90 -6.04 -3.40
CA LEU A 118 -1.68 -7.28 -3.58
C LEU A 118 -3.11 -7.10 -3.06
N LEU A 119 -3.29 -6.55 -1.85
CA LEU A 119 -4.61 -6.32 -1.25
C LEU A 119 -5.46 -5.33 -2.07
N ILE A 120 -4.84 -4.29 -2.64
CA ILE A 120 -5.53 -3.27 -3.44
C ILE A 120 -5.98 -3.85 -4.79
N HIS A 121 -5.08 -4.51 -5.51
CA HIS A 121 -5.30 -4.89 -6.92
C HIS A 121 -5.93 -6.27 -7.10
N LEU A 122 -5.82 -7.16 -6.12
CA LEU A 122 -6.35 -8.53 -6.18
C LEU A 122 -7.57 -8.71 -5.27
N LYS A 123 -8.42 -7.69 -5.17
CA LYS A 123 -9.64 -7.71 -4.33
C LYS A 123 -10.53 -8.93 -4.63
N GLY A 124 -10.82 -9.71 -3.60
CA GLY A 124 -11.61 -10.94 -3.67
C GLY A 124 -10.89 -12.16 -4.28
N LYS A 125 -9.60 -12.04 -4.62
CA LYS A 125 -8.80 -13.13 -5.20
C LYS A 125 -7.80 -13.74 -4.22
N LEU A 126 -7.54 -13.06 -3.10
CA LEU A 126 -6.56 -13.49 -2.09
C LEU A 126 -7.20 -14.27 -0.94
N ASP A 127 -8.53 -14.42 -0.89
CA ASP A 127 -9.26 -15.06 0.21
C ASP A 127 -8.65 -16.39 0.69
N PRO A 128 -8.23 -17.32 -0.21
CA PRO A 128 -7.62 -18.59 0.22
C PRO A 128 -6.30 -18.45 0.96
N ILE A 129 -5.57 -17.35 0.76
CA ILE A 129 -4.24 -17.11 1.34
C ILE A 129 -4.22 -15.97 2.37
N MET A 130 -5.36 -15.31 2.61
CA MET A 130 -5.46 -14.19 3.57
C MET A 130 -4.99 -14.58 4.97
N SER A 131 -5.26 -15.81 5.41
CA SER A 131 -4.78 -16.28 6.72
C SER A 131 -3.25 -16.26 6.82
N ALA A 132 -2.55 -16.69 5.77
CA ALA A 132 -1.09 -16.66 5.72
C ALA A 132 -0.55 -15.22 5.67
N ILE A 133 -1.17 -14.36 4.87
CA ILE A 133 -0.80 -12.94 4.77
C ILE A 133 -0.92 -12.24 6.13
N ILE A 134 -2.06 -12.42 6.82
CA ILE A 134 -2.30 -11.82 8.13
C ILE A 134 -1.28 -12.35 9.14
N GLN A 135 -1.05 -13.67 9.19
CA GLN A 135 -0.05 -14.24 10.10
C GLN A 135 1.35 -13.68 9.85
N LEU A 136 1.74 -13.51 8.59
CA LEU A 136 3.03 -12.95 8.19
C LEU A 136 3.20 -11.51 8.72
N ILE A 137 2.19 -10.65 8.52
CA ILE A 137 2.18 -9.26 8.99
C ILE A 137 2.27 -9.19 10.52
N PHE A 138 1.44 -9.97 11.23
CA PHE A 138 1.42 -9.98 12.69
C PHE A 138 2.74 -10.47 13.30
N LYS A 139 3.37 -11.47 12.67
CA LYS A 139 4.67 -11.98 13.10
C LYS A 139 5.74 -10.90 12.95
N LYS A 140 5.74 -10.14 11.86
CA LYS A 140 6.73 -9.08 11.62
C LYS A 140 6.51 -7.90 12.56
N LEU A 141 5.25 -7.51 12.77
CA LEU A 141 4.88 -6.45 13.70
C LEU A 141 5.35 -6.79 15.12
N ALA A 142 5.10 -8.02 15.59
CA ALA A 142 5.59 -8.47 16.89
C ALA A 142 7.12 -8.39 17.01
N ARG A 143 7.86 -8.76 15.95
CA ARG A 143 9.33 -8.69 15.92
C ARG A 143 9.81 -7.24 16.05
N VAL A 144 9.24 -6.32 15.27
CA VAL A 144 9.61 -4.90 15.26
C VAL A 144 9.35 -4.24 16.62
N LEU A 145 8.24 -4.56 17.28
CA LEU A 145 7.93 -4.02 18.62
C LEU A 145 8.93 -4.47 19.70
N THR A 146 9.70 -5.54 19.47
CA THR A 146 10.72 -6.03 20.40
C THR A 146 12.13 -5.50 20.13
N LEU A 147 12.33 -4.71 19.08
CA LEU A 147 13.66 -4.23 18.66
C LEU A 147 14.28 -3.19 19.59
N LYS A 148 13.50 -2.60 20.50
CA LYS A 148 13.96 -1.50 21.38
C LYS A 148 15.30 -1.79 22.05
N GLY A 149 15.46 -2.98 22.63
CA GLY A 149 16.71 -3.36 23.30
C GLY A 149 17.89 -3.61 22.37
N GLU A 150 17.67 -3.95 21.10
CA GLU A 150 18.73 -4.05 20.08
C GLU A 150 19.18 -2.67 19.62
N ILE A 151 18.22 -1.75 19.44
CA ILE A 151 18.46 -0.36 19.06
C ILE A 151 19.23 0.38 20.16
N GLU A 152 18.87 0.20 21.43
CA GLU A 152 19.52 0.85 22.58
C GLU A 152 21.03 0.55 22.69
N ARG A 153 21.51 -0.54 22.08
CA ARG A 153 22.94 -0.93 22.07
C ARG A 153 23.76 -0.23 20.98
N ARG A 154 23.14 0.52 20.08
CA ARG A 154 23.82 1.25 19.01
C ARG A 154 24.42 2.56 19.53
N ASN A 155 25.26 3.22 18.74
CA ASN A 155 25.74 4.56 19.06
C ASN A 155 24.59 5.59 18.91
N GLU A 156 24.73 6.80 19.45
CA GLU A 156 23.64 7.80 19.41
C GLU A 156 23.23 8.21 17.99
N GLU A 157 24.18 8.31 17.06
CA GLU A 157 23.91 8.68 15.66
C GLU A 157 23.07 7.61 14.93
N ASP A 158 23.39 6.33 15.13
CA ASP A 158 22.66 5.20 14.52
C ASP A 158 21.31 4.94 15.22
N LYS A 159 21.19 5.27 16.51
CA LYS A 159 19.95 5.05 17.28
C LYS A 159 18.78 5.76 16.66
N GLU A 160 18.93 7.05 16.35
CA GLU A 160 17.84 7.86 15.78
C GLU A 160 17.38 7.27 14.44
N PHE A 161 18.33 6.93 13.57
CA PHE A 161 18.06 6.26 12.30
C PHE A 161 17.27 4.94 12.48
N TYR A 162 17.67 4.08 13.42
CA TYR A 162 16.96 2.81 13.65
C TYR A 162 15.60 2.99 14.33
N ILE A 163 15.43 3.98 15.22
CA ILE A 163 14.14 4.31 15.83
C ILE A 163 13.16 4.75 14.74
N GLU A 164 13.58 5.68 13.88
CA GLU A 164 12.76 6.19 12.78
C GLU A 164 12.35 5.05 11.84
N ASN A 165 13.29 4.23 11.40
CA ASN A 165 13.02 3.14 10.47
C ASN A 165 12.18 2.01 11.11
N ALA A 166 12.37 1.70 12.39
CA ALA A 166 11.53 0.74 13.10
C ALA A 166 10.09 1.27 13.24
N ASN A 167 9.94 2.58 13.48
CA ASN A 167 8.64 3.22 13.50
C ASN A 167 7.98 3.23 12.11
N GLY A 168 8.75 3.48 11.05
CA GLY A 168 8.30 3.37 9.66
C GLY A 168 7.74 1.98 9.35
N VAL A 169 8.47 0.91 9.73
CA VAL A 169 7.97 -0.47 9.59
C VAL A 169 6.69 -0.70 10.40
N LYS A 170 6.61 -0.20 11.63
CA LYS A 170 5.40 -0.31 12.46
C LYS A 170 4.19 0.33 11.77
N ILE A 171 4.35 1.55 11.26
CA ILE A 171 3.27 2.32 10.59
C ILE A 171 2.78 1.58 9.33
N VAL A 172 3.68 1.20 8.42
CA VAL A 172 3.28 0.54 7.17
C VAL A 172 2.65 -0.84 7.40
N LEU A 173 3.02 -1.56 8.46
CA LEU A 173 2.34 -2.80 8.85
C LEU A 173 0.92 -2.54 9.40
N LEU A 174 0.72 -1.46 10.15
CA LEU A 174 -0.61 -1.05 10.62
C LEU A 174 -1.51 -0.55 9.48
N GLU A 175 -0.95 0.12 8.48
CA GLU A 175 -1.65 0.43 7.22
C GLU A 175 -2.04 -0.85 6.49
N THR A 176 -1.13 -1.82 6.41
CA THR A 176 -1.41 -3.11 5.76
C THR A 176 -2.53 -3.87 6.49
N ILE A 177 -2.57 -3.81 7.82
CA ILE A 177 -3.68 -4.34 8.62
C ILE A 177 -4.99 -3.60 8.29
N SER A 178 -4.94 -2.27 8.21
CA SER A 178 -6.11 -1.45 7.87
C SER A 178 -6.64 -1.78 6.47
N LEU A 179 -5.76 -2.00 5.50
CA LEU A 179 -6.11 -2.47 4.16
C LEU A 179 -6.66 -3.89 4.16
N ALA A 180 -6.10 -4.82 4.94
CA ALA A 180 -6.63 -6.18 5.05
C ALA A 180 -8.05 -6.18 5.66
N LEU A 181 -8.31 -5.29 6.61
CA LEU A 181 -9.64 -5.07 7.18
C LEU A 181 -10.59 -4.45 6.16
N HIS A 182 -10.15 -3.47 5.36
CA HIS A 182 -10.95 -2.90 4.27
C HIS A 182 -11.22 -3.90 3.13
N TYR A 183 -10.26 -4.79 2.86
CA TYR A 183 -10.35 -5.83 1.84
C TYR A 183 -11.51 -6.80 2.12
N ASN A 184 -11.54 -7.38 3.32
CA ASN A 184 -12.59 -8.28 3.77
C ASN A 184 -12.64 -8.32 5.31
N PRO A 185 -13.47 -7.48 5.96
CA PRO A 185 -13.43 -7.33 7.42
C PRO A 185 -13.89 -8.59 8.16
N VAL A 186 -14.80 -9.36 7.57
CA VAL A 186 -15.28 -10.63 8.16
C VAL A 186 -14.15 -11.66 8.20
N LEU A 187 -13.47 -11.84 7.07
CA LEU A 187 -12.36 -12.80 6.97
C LEU A 187 -11.20 -12.38 7.87
N PHE A 188 -10.82 -11.11 7.84
CA PHE A 188 -9.75 -10.57 8.68
C PHE A 188 -10.00 -10.83 10.16
N LEU A 189 -11.19 -10.46 10.68
CA LEU A 189 -11.52 -10.65 12.10
C LEU A 189 -11.64 -12.13 12.48
N THR A 190 -12.12 -12.97 11.57
CA THR A 190 -12.16 -14.42 11.78
C THR A 190 -10.74 -14.98 11.99
N VAL A 191 -9.79 -14.58 11.15
CA VAL A 191 -8.39 -14.99 11.29
C VAL A 191 -7.79 -14.45 12.59
N CYS A 192 -8.02 -13.19 12.93
CA CYS A 192 -7.54 -12.61 14.20
C CYS A 192 -8.08 -13.35 15.43
N SER A 193 -9.36 -13.74 15.41
CA SER A 193 -9.97 -14.53 16.48
C SER A 193 -9.36 -15.93 16.58
N GLN A 194 -9.12 -16.61 15.45
CA GLN A 194 -8.43 -17.91 15.43
C GLN A 194 -7.01 -17.81 15.99
N MET A 195 -6.30 -16.72 15.70
CA MET A 195 -4.97 -16.44 16.24
C MET A 195 -4.99 -15.98 17.70
N LYS A 196 -6.16 -15.72 18.30
CA LYS A 196 -6.33 -15.11 19.63
C LYS A 196 -5.61 -13.75 19.75
N LYS A 197 -5.56 -12.99 18.66
CA LYS A 197 -4.87 -11.69 18.56
C LYS A 197 -5.80 -10.49 18.57
N THR A 198 -7.11 -10.71 18.50
CA THR A 198 -8.17 -9.69 18.47
C THR A 198 -7.94 -8.58 19.49
N SER A 199 -7.86 -8.87 20.80
CA SER A 199 -7.67 -7.83 21.82
C SER A 199 -6.32 -7.12 21.71
N GLN A 200 -5.23 -7.84 21.42
CA GLN A 200 -3.89 -7.26 21.29
C GLN A 200 -3.81 -6.29 20.12
N LEU A 201 -4.46 -6.64 19.00
CA LEU A 201 -4.56 -5.77 17.84
C LEU A 201 -5.27 -4.46 18.19
N PHE A 202 -6.42 -4.52 18.86
CA PHE A 202 -7.16 -3.30 19.17
C PHE A 202 -6.41 -2.39 20.12
N THR A 203 -5.77 -2.95 21.15
CA THR A 203 -4.91 -2.17 22.04
C THR A 203 -3.79 -1.50 21.27
N LEU A 204 -3.04 -2.26 20.47
CA LEU A 204 -1.91 -1.74 19.71
C LEU A 204 -2.34 -0.68 18.70
N TRP A 205 -3.46 -0.90 18.00
CA TRP A 205 -3.98 0.07 17.03
C TRP A 205 -4.36 1.37 17.74
N MET A 206 -5.12 1.30 18.84
CA MET A 206 -5.51 2.46 19.63
C MET A 206 -4.30 3.24 20.19
N GLU A 207 -3.26 2.54 20.64
CA GLU A 207 -2.00 3.13 21.11
C GLU A 207 -1.22 3.80 19.97
N SER A 208 -1.23 3.19 18.78
CA SER A 208 -0.52 3.67 17.60
C SER A 208 -1.32 4.70 16.80
N MET A 209 -2.51 5.10 17.26
CA MET A 209 -3.38 6.07 16.55
C MET A 209 -2.66 7.39 16.29
N LYS A 210 -1.92 7.91 17.26
CA LYS A 210 -1.20 9.18 17.10
C LYS A 210 -0.15 9.09 15.98
N ASP A 211 0.57 7.98 15.93
CA ASP A 211 1.61 7.75 14.92
C ASP A 211 0.98 7.58 13.52
N LEU A 212 -0.13 6.83 13.42
CA LEU A 212 -0.92 6.71 12.19
C LEU A 212 -1.51 8.04 11.70
N CYS A 213 -1.83 8.95 12.62
CA CYS A 213 -2.35 10.29 12.30
C CYS A 213 -1.27 11.29 11.88
N SER A 214 0.01 10.89 11.77
CA SER A 214 1.10 11.81 11.43
C SER A 214 1.25 12.07 9.92
N GLN A 215 0.65 11.22 9.09
CA GLN A 215 0.66 11.31 7.63
C GLN A 215 -0.77 11.14 7.09
N GLU A 216 -1.16 11.98 6.14
CA GLU A 216 -2.50 11.98 5.55
C GLU A 216 -2.85 10.65 4.88
N GLU A 217 -1.88 10.05 4.19
CA GLU A 217 -2.03 8.74 3.56
C GLU A 217 -2.35 7.65 4.59
N SER A 218 -1.49 7.48 5.61
CA SER A 218 -1.67 6.51 6.69
C SER A 218 -3.01 6.69 7.40
N LEU A 219 -3.39 7.95 7.64
CA LEU A 219 -4.66 8.32 8.25
C LEU A 219 -5.86 7.94 7.37
N GLY A 220 -5.79 8.21 6.08
CA GLY A 220 -6.81 7.84 5.11
C GLY A 220 -6.99 6.31 5.03
N ILE A 221 -5.90 5.55 5.01
CA ILE A 221 -5.92 4.08 4.99
C ILE A 221 -6.54 3.50 6.27
N SER A 222 -6.11 4.02 7.42
CA SER A 222 -6.64 3.64 8.74
C SER A 222 -8.15 3.91 8.83
N THR A 223 -8.59 5.05 8.31
CA THR A 223 -10.00 5.44 8.24
C THR A 223 -10.83 4.47 7.38
N LEU A 224 -10.32 4.04 6.22
CA LEU A 224 -10.99 3.05 5.38
C LEU A 224 -11.17 1.71 6.11
N GLY A 225 -10.13 1.25 6.79
CA GLY A 225 -10.17 0.03 7.60
C GLY A 225 -11.23 0.12 8.70
N LEU A 226 -11.15 1.14 9.57
CA LEU A 226 -12.07 1.29 10.70
C LEU A 226 -13.51 1.53 10.26
N THR A 227 -13.72 2.31 9.20
CA THR A 227 -15.06 2.52 8.63
C THR A 227 -15.68 1.19 8.18
N SER A 228 -14.87 0.25 7.66
CA SER A 228 -15.35 -1.05 7.19
C SER A 228 -15.91 -1.94 8.33
N ILE A 229 -15.56 -1.68 9.59
CA ILE A 229 -16.11 -2.40 10.76
C ILE A 229 -17.62 -2.15 10.91
N ALA A 230 -18.09 -0.95 10.58
CA ALA A 230 -19.51 -0.59 10.69
C ALA A 230 -20.41 -1.33 9.67
N LEU A 231 -19.82 -2.03 8.69
CA LEU A 231 -20.54 -2.91 7.75
C LEU A 231 -20.80 -4.31 8.32
N LEU A 232 -20.30 -4.63 9.51
CA LEU A 232 -20.41 -5.95 10.10
C LEU A 232 -21.73 -6.14 10.85
N SER A 233 -22.37 -7.28 10.62
CA SER A 233 -23.51 -7.73 11.41
C SER A 233 -23.07 -8.13 12.83
N PRO A 234 -23.95 -8.07 13.84
CA PRO A 234 -23.59 -8.38 15.24
C PRO A 234 -22.92 -9.75 15.48
N ASN A 235 -23.23 -10.74 14.63
CA ASN A 235 -22.67 -12.09 14.68
C ASN A 235 -21.26 -12.19 14.07
N GLN A 236 -20.86 -11.22 13.23
CA GLN A 236 -19.55 -11.18 12.58
C GLN A 236 -18.50 -10.43 13.42
N ILE A 237 -18.93 -9.74 14.47
CA ILE A 237 -18.04 -8.99 15.37
C ILE A 237 -17.53 -9.95 16.46
N PRO A 238 -16.20 -10.11 16.63
CA PRO A 238 -15.62 -10.87 17.72
C PRO A 238 -16.13 -10.43 19.10
N PRO A 239 -16.33 -11.35 20.06
CA PRO A 239 -16.82 -11.01 21.40
C PRO A 239 -16.01 -9.91 22.10
N GLU A 240 -14.69 -9.92 21.91
CA GLU A 240 -13.75 -8.96 22.51
C GLU A 240 -13.94 -7.53 21.97
N MET A 241 -14.57 -7.39 20.81
CA MET A 241 -14.89 -6.09 20.21
C MET A 241 -16.30 -5.61 20.53
N LYS A 242 -17.20 -6.47 21.02
CA LYS A 242 -18.60 -6.08 21.21
C LYS A 242 -18.75 -5.03 22.32
N GLY A 243 -19.89 -4.34 22.31
CA GLY A 243 -20.18 -3.30 23.30
C GLY A 243 -19.18 -2.15 23.23
N GLN A 244 -18.57 -1.80 24.35
CA GLN A 244 -17.69 -0.62 24.45
C GLN A 244 -16.48 -0.64 23.51
N GLY A 245 -15.94 -1.82 23.15
CA GLY A 245 -14.81 -1.91 22.22
C GLY A 245 -15.14 -1.32 20.85
N LEU A 246 -16.26 -1.76 20.28
CA LEU A 246 -16.79 -1.27 19.01
C LEU A 246 -17.09 0.23 19.07
N LEU A 247 -17.71 0.69 20.16
CA LEU A 247 -18.02 2.12 20.34
C LEU A 247 -16.76 2.98 20.33
N LYS A 248 -15.70 2.54 21.02
CA LYS A 248 -14.41 3.24 21.04
C LYS A 248 -13.78 3.30 19.66
N LEU A 249 -13.84 2.22 18.89
CA LEU A 249 -13.28 2.18 17.52
C LEU A 249 -14.05 3.11 16.57
N LEU A 250 -15.38 3.13 16.64
CA LEU A 250 -16.20 4.02 15.83
C LEU A 250 -15.93 5.49 16.17
N SER A 251 -15.80 5.83 17.46
CA SER A 251 -15.45 7.18 17.88
C SER A 251 -14.02 7.56 17.48
N ALA A 252 -13.06 6.63 17.55
CA ALA A 252 -11.70 6.84 17.07
C ALA A 252 -11.66 7.10 15.56
N ASN A 253 -12.47 6.39 14.78
CA ASN A 253 -12.62 6.60 13.34
C ASN A 253 -13.16 8.00 13.01
N VAL A 254 -14.15 8.49 13.76
CA VAL A 254 -14.64 9.87 13.62
C VAL A 254 -13.53 10.88 13.90
N GLN A 255 -12.71 10.65 14.93
CA GLN A 255 -11.59 11.55 15.22
C GLN A 255 -10.56 11.57 14.09
N GLN A 256 -10.30 10.44 13.42
CA GLN A 256 -9.44 10.38 12.24
C GLN A 256 -10.02 11.19 11.08
N LEU A 257 -11.31 11.05 10.80
CA LEU A 257 -11.98 11.84 9.74
C LEU A 257 -11.96 13.35 10.01
N ILE A 258 -12.07 13.76 11.27
CA ILE A 258 -11.93 15.17 11.65
C ILE A 258 -10.53 15.67 11.33
N GLU A 259 -9.50 14.89 11.68
CA GLU A 259 -8.11 15.29 11.44
C GLU A 259 -7.78 15.29 9.95
N LEU A 260 -8.26 14.28 9.21
CA LEU A 260 -8.12 14.21 7.77
C LEU A 260 -8.74 15.44 7.09
N LYS A 261 -9.92 15.86 7.53
CA LYS A 261 -10.56 17.07 7.03
C LYS A 261 -9.72 18.32 7.30
N LYS A 262 -9.14 18.46 8.50
CA LYS A 262 -8.27 19.61 8.79
C LYS A 262 -7.03 19.64 7.90
N MET A 263 -6.45 18.47 7.62
CA MET A 263 -5.31 18.37 6.70
C MET A 263 -5.70 18.81 5.29
N GLU A 264 -6.85 18.36 4.78
CA GLU A 264 -7.40 18.81 3.49
C GLU A 264 -7.65 20.33 3.48
N ASP A 265 -8.39 20.86 4.47
CA ASP A 265 -8.72 22.29 4.56
C ASP A 265 -7.43 23.17 4.62
N SER A 266 -6.36 22.68 5.27
CA SER A 266 -5.09 23.41 5.39
C SER A 266 -4.27 23.48 4.10
N LYS A 267 -4.56 22.61 3.12
CA LYS A 267 -3.92 22.65 1.80
C LYS A 267 -4.61 23.65 0.89
N ASP A 268 -5.94 23.71 0.96
CA ASP A 268 -6.75 24.65 0.16
C ASP A 268 -6.41 26.11 0.50
N ASP A 269 -6.09 26.42 1.77
CA ASP A 269 -5.66 27.75 2.21
C ASP A 269 -4.23 28.15 1.76
N LYS A 270 -3.43 27.22 1.22
CA LYS A 270 -2.05 27.45 0.77
C LYS A 270 -1.89 27.47 -0.77
N GLY A 271 -2.99 27.36 -1.51
CA GLY A 271 -2.99 27.11 -2.96
C GLY A 271 -3.09 28.34 -3.87
N GLU A 272 -2.46 29.48 -3.56
CA GLU A 272 -2.46 30.66 -4.47
C GLU A 272 -1.10 31.02 -5.10
N GLU A 273 -0.03 30.25 -4.91
CA GLU A 273 1.23 30.53 -5.62
C GLU A 273 1.97 29.26 -6.03
N THR A 274 1.76 28.80 -7.26
CA THR A 274 2.81 28.24 -8.14
C THR A 274 2.23 27.98 -9.54
N ASP A 275 2.19 29.03 -10.36
CA ASP A 275 2.22 28.87 -11.81
C ASP A 275 3.59 28.30 -12.18
N SER A 276 3.62 27.05 -12.64
CA SER A 276 4.81 26.43 -13.24
C SER A 276 4.51 26.30 -14.71
N GLU A 277 4.97 27.27 -15.50
CA GLU A 277 4.98 27.20 -16.95
C GLU A 277 5.93 26.06 -17.38
N GLU A 278 5.36 24.94 -17.83
CA GLU A 278 6.14 23.89 -18.53
C GLU A 278 6.36 24.32 -19.98
N GLU A 279 7.59 24.72 -20.30
CA GLU A 279 8.07 24.89 -21.68
C GLU A 279 8.18 23.52 -22.36
N THR A 280 7.24 23.21 -23.26
CA THR A 280 7.35 22.11 -24.21
C THR A 280 8.39 22.43 -25.28
N GLN A 281 9.53 21.73 -25.29
CA GLN A 281 10.48 21.78 -26.40
C GLN A 281 10.09 20.77 -27.48
N GLU A 282 9.66 21.27 -28.64
CA GLU A 282 9.54 20.52 -29.89
C GLU A 282 10.93 20.31 -30.51
N PHE A 283 11.30 19.07 -30.88
CA PHE A 283 12.38 18.86 -31.85
C PHE A 283 12.13 17.69 -32.83
N GLU A 284 12.13 18.11 -34.09
CA GLU A 284 12.48 17.51 -35.39
C GLU A 284 12.41 16.00 -35.64
N ASP A 285 11.59 15.72 -36.65
CA ASP A 285 11.34 14.50 -37.39
C ASP A 285 12.59 13.97 -38.11
N VAL A 286 12.90 12.68 -37.96
CA VAL A 286 13.96 12.00 -38.72
C VAL A 286 13.37 10.80 -39.47
N ASP A 287 13.29 10.99 -40.78
CA ASP A 287 12.89 10.02 -41.80
C ASP A 287 13.77 8.76 -41.79
N ALA A 288 13.13 7.58 -41.83
CA ALA A 288 13.78 6.33 -42.17
C ALA A 288 12.76 5.25 -42.61
N THR A 289 12.66 5.11 -43.94
CA THR A 289 12.55 3.89 -44.76
C THR A 289 11.71 2.70 -44.27
N LYS A 290 10.72 2.38 -45.13
CA LYS A 290 9.90 1.16 -45.17
C LYS A 290 10.68 -0.14 -45.07
N ASP A 291 10.24 -1.03 -44.18
CA ASP A 291 9.90 -2.43 -44.51
C ASP A 291 8.96 -3.05 -43.46
N ALA A 292 7.84 -3.61 -43.95
CA ALA A 292 6.89 -4.54 -43.34
C ALA A 292 6.55 -4.45 -41.83
N ILE A 293 6.26 -3.26 -41.33
CA ILE A 293 5.42 -2.98 -40.15
C ILE A 293 4.54 -1.79 -40.56
N SER A 294 3.25 -1.74 -40.18
CA SER A 294 2.40 -0.59 -40.51
C SER A 294 3.05 0.70 -40.01
N GLU A 295 3.02 1.78 -40.78
CA GLU A 295 3.57 3.09 -40.38
C GLU A 295 2.99 3.57 -39.04
N LYS A 296 1.72 3.21 -38.77
CA LYS A 296 1.06 3.42 -37.48
C LYS A 296 1.68 2.60 -36.33
N ASP A 297 1.98 1.33 -36.58
CA ASP A 297 2.57 0.45 -35.56
C ASP A 297 4.03 0.87 -35.28
N MET A 298 4.76 1.37 -36.29
CA MET A 298 6.11 1.93 -36.12
C MET A 298 6.09 3.22 -35.30
N GLU A 299 5.11 4.09 -35.51
CA GLU A 299 4.94 5.31 -34.71
C GLU A 299 4.57 4.99 -33.26
N GLU A 300 3.68 4.02 -33.05
CA GLU A 300 3.36 3.50 -31.72
C GLU A 300 4.62 2.89 -31.05
N ILE A 301 5.41 2.09 -31.78
CA ILE A 301 6.67 1.51 -31.29
C ILE A 301 7.71 2.59 -30.96
N ARG A 302 7.83 3.64 -31.78
CA ARG A 302 8.75 4.77 -31.52
C ARG A 302 8.33 5.55 -30.28
N GLY A 303 7.05 5.85 -30.14
CA GLY A 303 6.50 6.49 -28.94
C GLY A 303 6.68 5.63 -27.68
N LEU A 304 6.48 4.31 -27.79
CA LEU A 304 6.77 3.35 -26.72
C LEU A 304 8.26 3.32 -26.36
N ALA A 305 9.15 3.27 -27.35
CA ALA A 305 10.59 3.26 -27.15
C ALA A 305 11.09 4.55 -26.50
N GLN A 306 10.51 5.70 -26.84
CA GLN A 306 10.81 6.98 -26.20
C GLN A 306 10.36 6.98 -24.73
N LYS A 307 9.11 6.59 -24.45
CA LYS A 307 8.60 6.49 -23.07
C LYS A 307 9.43 5.52 -22.22
N ILE A 308 9.85 4.39 -22.78
CA ILE A 308 10.72 3.43 -22.10
C ILE A 308 12.09 4.08 -21.81
N ARG A 309 12.64 4.86 -22.75
CA ARG A 309 13.92 5.56 -22.56
C ARG A 309 13.82 6.61 -21.44
N ASP A 310 12.73 7.35 -21.38
CA ASP A 310 12.51 8.38 -20.37
C ASP A 310 12.41 7.75 -18.97
N VAL A 311 11.63 6.67 -18.83
CA VAL A 311 11.53 5.89 -17.57
C VAL A 311 12.90 5.34 -17.13
N ILE A 312 13.69 4.79 -18.06
CA ILE A 312 15.04 4.28 -17.75
C ILE A 312 15.99 5.41 -17.33
N HIS A 313 15.88 6.57 -17.98
CA HIS A 313 16.73 7.72 -17.70
C HIS A 313 16.45 8.27 -16.29
N ASP A 314 15.19 8.38 -15.89
CA ASP A 314 14.80 8.81 -14.55
C ASP A 314 15.24 7.82 -13.46
N ASP A 315 15.06 6.52 -13.69
CA ASP A 315 15.51 5.45 -12.80
C ASP A 315 17.04 5.43 -12.64
N MET A 316 17.79 5.79 -13.70
CA MET A 316 19.26 5.82 -13.71
C MET A 316 19.86 7.04 -13.02
N GLN A 317 19.13 8.17 -12.97
CA GLN A 317 19.58 9.39 -12.26
C GLN A 317 19.27 9.35 -10.75
N GLY A 318 18.64 8.28 -10.24
CA GLY A 318 18.26 8.19 -8.83
C GLY A 318 17.14 9.15 -8.46
N ALA A 319 16.41 9.69 -9.45
CA ALA A 319 15.23 10.50 -9.26
C ALA A 319 14.08 9.60 -8.76
N ARG A 320 13.95 9.52 -7.43
CA ARG A 320 12.83 8.95 -6.65
C ARG A 320 11.94 7.91 -7.35
N ASN A 321 12.37 6.64 -7.31
CA ASN A 321 11.52 5.47 -7.59
C ASN A 321 10.24 5.40 -6.73
N ASP A 322 10.15 6.17 -5.66
CA ASP A 322 8.94 6.30 -4.84
C ASP A 322 7.78 6.92 -5.63
N ALA A 323 8.03 7.81 -6.60
CA ALA A 323 6.97 8.40 -7.43
C ALA A 323 6.23 7.33 -8.27
N TYR A 324 6.97 6.38 -8.84
CA TYR A 324 6.35 5.25 -9.55
C TYR A 324 5.58 4.31 -8.63
N LEU A 325 6.00 4.20 -7.36
CA LEU A 325 5.24 3.44 -6.37
C LEU A 325 3.92 4.14 -6.04
N GLU A 326 3.91 5.47 -5.89
CA GLU A 326 2.68 6.25 -5.63
C GLU A 326 1.60 6.01 -6.69
N GLU A 327 1.97 5.92 -7.99
CA GLU A 327 1.03 5.58 -9.07
C GLU A 327 0.32 4.23 -8.81
N MET A 328 1.00 3.25 -8.20
CA MET A 328 0.44 1.91 -7.95
C MET A 328 -0.61 1.92 -6.83
N PHE A 329 -0.61 2.94 -5.99
CA PHE A 329 -1.61 3.17 -4.94
C PHE A 329 -2.75 4.08 -5.39
N GLU A 330 -2.71 4.58 -6.63
CA GLU A 330 -3.73 5.49 -7.17
C GLU A 330 -5.18 4.98 -7.01
N PRO A 331 -5.52 3.69 -7.21
CA PRO A 331 -6.88 3.20 -6.96
C PRO A 331 -7.36 3.42 -5.52
N LEU A 332 -6.45 3.36 -4.54
CA LEU A 332 -6.71 3.63 -3.14
C LEU A 332 -6.85 5.14 -2.87
N TYR A 333 -6.02 5.96 -3.54
CA TYR A 333 -6.07 7.42 -3.42
C TYR A 333 -7.36 8.00 -4.01
N ARG A 334 -7.84 7.46 -5.14
CA ARG A 334 -9.12 7.84 -5.79
C ARG A 334 -10.37 7.53 -4.95
N LEU A 335 -10.27 6.68 -3.93
CA LEU A 335 -11.39 6.46 -3.01
C LEU A 335 -11.60 7.71 -2.16
N ASP A 336 -12.80 8.27 -2.16
CA ASP A 336 -13.12 9.36 -1.24
C ASP A 336 -13.54 8.79 0.13
N LYS A 337 -12.80 9.15 1.17
CA LYS A 337 -12.91 8.56 2.51
C LYS A 337 -14.17 9.07 3.21
N PHE A 338 -14.59 10.30 2.93
CA PHE A 338 -15.83 10.88 3.46
C PHE A 338 -17.07 10.31 2.75
N GLN A 339 -17.00 10.11 1.44
CA GLN A 339 -18.03 9.41 0.66
C GLN A 339 -18.20 7.97 1.19
N PHE A 340 -17.10 7.24 1.36
CA PHE A 340 -17.14 5.89 1.90
C PHE A 340 -17.76 5.88 3.30
N PHE A 341 -17.32 6.76 4.20
CA PHE A 341 -17.89 6.92 5.53
C PHE A 341 -19.38 7.21 5.51
N ALA A 342 -19.83 8.19 4.71
CA ALA A 342 -21.24 8.55 4.60
C ALA A 342 -22.10 7.37 4.12
N GLN A 343 -21.63 6.65 3.08
CA GLN A 343 -22.31 5.46 2.57
C GLN A 343 -22.43 4.37 3.64
N VAL A 344 -21.35 4.09 4.38
CA VAL A 344 -21.38 3.09 5.45
C VAL A 344 -22.29 3.52 6.59
N MET A 345 -22.23 4.78 7.03
CA MET A 345 -23.09 5.30 8.10
C MET A 345 -24.58 5.29 7.74
N SER A 346 -24.93 5.43 6.46
CA SER A 346 -26.33 5.29 6.00
C SER A 346 -26.87 3.87 6.15
N ARG A 347 -26.00 2.86 6.09
CA ARG A 347 -26.34 1.44 6.18
C ARG A 347 -26.20 0.89 7.60
N PHE A 348 -25.32 1.46 8.41
CA PHE A 348 -25.05 1.01 9.78
C PHE A 348 -26.32 0.84 10.65
N PRO A 349 -27.29 1.77 10.70
CA PRO A 349 -28.52 1.57 11.47
C PRO A 349 -29.41 0.43 10.96
N GLN A 350 -29.24 -0.01 9.71
CA GLN A 350 -29.98 -1.15 9.14
C GLN A 350 -29.27 -2.49 9.44
N ILE A 351 -27.94 -2.48 9.45
CA ILE A 351 -27.10 -3.67 9.68
C ILE A 351 -27.03 -4.02 11.16
N ASN A 352 -26.87 -3.01 12.02
CA ASN A 352 -26.72 -3.18 13.46
C ASN A 352 -27.39 -2.01 14.23
N PRO A 353 -28.73 -2.03 14.35
CA PRO A 353 -29.48 -0.94 14.96
C PRO A 353 -29.09 -0.68 16.41
N GLU A 354 -28.85 -1.75 17.19
CA GLU A 354 -28.52 -1.66 18.61
C GLU A 354 -27.15 -0.98 18.83
N ALA A 355 -26.12 -1.39 18.08
CA ALA A 355 -24.81 -0.75 18.18
C ALA A 355 -24.84 0.70 17.70
N TYR A 356 -25.59 1.00 16.63
CA TYR A 356 -25.77 2.38 16.17
C TYR A 356 -26.44 3.25 17.23
N GLN A 357 -27.50 2.76 17.87
CA GLN A 357 -28.20 3.49 18.93
C GLN A 357 -27.29 3.72 20.15
N ALA A 358 -26.56 2.70 20.59
CA ALA A 358 -25.61 2.80 21.69
C ALA A 358 -24.49 3.80 21.39
N TRP A 359 -23.95 3.76 20.17
CA TRP A 359 -22.93 4.71 19.71
C TRP A 359 -23.45 6.14 19.65
N SER A 360 -24.63 6.34 19.04
CA SER A 360 -25.27 7.65 18.91
C SER A 360 -25.60 8.28 20.27
N SER A 361 -26.04 7.45 21.23
CA SER A 361 -26.38 7.89 22.58
C SER A 361 -25.17 8.16 23.47
N ALA A 362 -24.02 7.53 23.18
CA ALA A 362 -22.77 7.77 23.89
C ALA A 362 -22.09 9.11 23.48
N MET A 363 -22.50 9.70 22.36
CA MET A 363 -21.92 10.95 21.84
C MET A 363 -22.57 12.20 22.45
N SER A 364 -21.76 13.22 22.72
CA SER A 364 -22.25 14.56 23.08
C SER A 364 -23.04 15.20 21.92
N PRO A 365 -23.89 16.22 22.19
CA PRO A 365 -24.55 16.97 21.12
C PRO A 365 -23.56 17.53 20.07
N GLN A 366 -22.41 18.03 20.52
CA GLN A 366 -21.36 18.56 19.64
C GLN A 366 -20.75 17.45 18.77
N GLN A 367 -20.45 16.29 19.35
CA GLN A 367 -19.93 15.14 18.60
C GLN A 367 -20.93 14.65 17.54
N ARG A 368 -22.22 14.58 17.89
CA ARG A 368 -23.28 14.24 16.93
C ARG A 368 -23.37 15.24 15.78
N GLN A 369 -23.24 16.54 16.06
CA GLN A 369 -23.22 17.57 15.03
C GLN A 369 -22.02 17.38 14.08
N VAL A 370 -20.83 17.11 14.61
CA VAL A 370 -19.63 16.87 13.80
C VAL A 370 -19.78 15.63 12.91
N VAL A 371 -20.31 14.53 13.45
CA VAL A 371 -20.60 13.33 12.66
C VAL A 371 -21.58 13.65 11.52
N GLN A 372 -22.64 14.41 11.80
CA GLN A 372 -23.59 14.82 10.77
C GLN A 372 -22.94 15.70 9.69
N GLN A 373 -22.03 16.60 10.07
CA GLN A 373 -21.27 17.41 9.12
C GLN A 373 -20.38 16.54 8.20
N LEU A 374 -19.70 15.54 8.75
CA LEU A 374 -18.89 14.60 7.98
C LEU A 374 -19.74 13.77 7.01
N ILE A 375 -20.92 13.30 7.45
CA ILE A 375 -21.86 12.59 6.59
C ILE A 375 -22.34 13.50 5.45
N ASN A 376 -22.73 14.74 5.75
CA ASN A 376 -23.19 15.69 4.75
C ASN A 376 -22.09 16.05 3.74
N LEU A 377 -20.85 16.21 4.21
CA LEU A 377 -19.68 16.41 3.35
C LEU A 377 -19.54 15.24 2.36
N GLY A 378 -19.54 14.00 2.85
CA GLY A 378 -19.45 12.81 1.99
C GLY A 378 -20.58 12.72 0.97
N MET A 379 -21.82 13.00 1.40
CA MET A 379 -22.98 13.03 0.49
C MET A 379 -22.87 14.13 -0.58
N SER A 380 -22.36 15.32 -0.24
CA SER A 380 -22.16 16.39 -1.22
C SER A 380 -21.12 16.05 -2.29
N ARG A 381 -20.06 15.30 -1.91
CA ARG A 381 -19.02 14.85 -2.84
C ARG A 381 -19.52 13.76 -3.79
N VAL A 382 -20.47 12.92 -3.35
CA VAL A 382 -21.19 11.98 -4.24
C VAL A 382 -21.92 12.75 -5.34
N ALA A 383 -22.73 13.74 -4.96
CA ALA A 383 -23.55 14.51 -5.90
C ALA A 383 -22.69 15.23 -6.96
N LYS A 384 -21.59 15.88 -6.54
CA LYS A 384 -20.66 16.55 -7.48
C LYS A 384 -20.02 15.58 -8.48
N LYS A 385 -19.78 14.32 -8.08
CA LYS A 385 -19.18 13.28 -8.93
C LYS A 385 -20.18 12.71 -9.94
N ASP A 386 -21.47 12.72 -9.60
CA ASP A 386 -22.52 12.27 -10.53
C ASP A 386 -22.83 13.37 -11.56
N GLU A 387 -22.87 14.65 -11.14
CA GLU A 387 -23.00 15.79 -12.06
C GLU A 387 -21.84 15.92 -13.06
N SER A 388 -20.61 15.56 -12.67
CA SER A 388 -19.44 15.59 -13.57
C SER A 388 -19.37 14.40 -14.55
N LYS A 389 -20.15 13.34 -14.33
CA LYS A 389 -20.28 12.21 -15.26
C LYS A 389 -21.41 12.38 -16.27
N GLU A 390 -22.40 13.22 -15.97
CA GLU A 390 -23.52 13.54 -16.85
C GLU A 390 -23.22 14.66 -17.86
N ARG A 391 -22.12 15.39 -17.65
CA ARG A 391 -21.53 16.35 -18.61
C ARG A 391 -20.44 15.66 -19.42
#